data_AF-A0A7D7ZK78-F1
#
_entry.id   AF-A0A7D7ZK78-F1
#
_cell.length_a   1.000
_cell.length_b   1.000
_cell.length_c   1.000
_cell.angle_alpha   90.00
_cell.angle_beta   90.00
_cell.angle_gamma   90.00
#
_symmetry.space_group_name_H-M   'P 1'
#
loop_
_entity.id
_entity.type
_entity.pdbx_description
1 polymer ?
#
loop_
_entity_poly.entity_id
_entity_poly.type
_entity_poly.pdbx_seq_one_letter_code
_entity_poly.pdbx_strand_id
1 'polypeptide(L)'
;MSDTANDDRAKFGLAGFLLGAVAVLVILIQLSAFFAPKEEKSTGQVIGEIAADIRQSAQRALSGEPAPPPPPPQQDYSQIITIGALCLAGLAIALGGIGLFKHEPRPLSFMAVGFGASAFVMHYVFWLAILICGIALLISIINNLDGILGG
;
A
#
# COMPACT_ATOMS: atom_id res chain seq x y z
N MET A 1 -47.64 0.71 18.77
CA MET A 1 -47.06 1.46 19.91
C MET A 1 -45.61 1.74 19.55
N SER A 2 -45.42 2.82 18.80
CA SER A 2 -44.14 3.32 18.33
C SER A 2 -43.75 4.45 19.26
N ASP A 3 -42.86 4.16 20.21
CA ASP A 3 -42.20 5.18 21.01
C ASP A 3 -40.71 4.86 21.11
N THR A 4 -39.98 5.57 20.24
CA THR A 4 -38.78 6.34 20.60
C THR A 4 -37.67 5.56 21.30
N ALA A 5 -37.08 4.62 20.56
CA ALA A 5 -35.70 4.18 20.82
C ALA A 5 -34.78 5.42 20.79
N ASN A 6 -34.36 5.79 22.00
CA ASN A 6 -33.55 6.95 22.34
C ASN A 6 -32.49 7.27 21.29
N ASP A 7 -32.65 8.44 20.68
CA ASP A 7 -31.84 9.06 19.64
C ASP A 7 -30.54 9.67 20.22
N ASP A 8 -29.86 8.94 21.11
CA ASP A 8 -28.44 9.19 21.41
C ASP A 8 -27.62 8.41 20.38
N ARG A 9 -27.76 8.91 19.16
CA ARG A 9 -27.13 8.43 17.93
C ARG A 9 -25.64 8.23 18.21
N ALA A 10 -25.18 6.97 18.14
CA ALA A 10 -23.79 6.55 18.34
C ALA A 10 -22.89 7.07 17.22
N LYS A 11 -22.73 8.40 17.16
CA LYS A 11 -22.09 9.13 16.06
C LYS A 11 -20.61 8.79 15.99
N PHE A 12 -19.97 8.57 17.14
CA PHE A 12 -18.55 8.24 17.21
C PHE A 12 -18.28 6.79 16.83
N GLY A 13 -19.09 5.84 17.34
CA GLY A 13 -19.03 4.44 16.92
C GLY A 13 -19.29 4.25 15.42
N LEU A 14 -20.30 4.94 14.86
CA LEU A 14 -20.64 4.86 13.43
C LEU A 14 -19.56 5.48 12.55
N ALA A 15 -19.05 6.67 12.92
CA ALA A 15 -17.97 7.33 12.19
C ALA A 15 -16.68 6.49 12.21
N GLY A 16 -16.29 5.95 13.37
CA GLY A 16 -15.14 5.07 13.48
C GLY A 16 -15.29 3.79 12.65
N PHE A 17 -16.47 3.18 12.65
CA PHE A 17 -16.76 2.00 11.83
C PHE A 17 -16.62 2.29 10.33
N LEU A 18 -17.23 3.38 9.85
CA LEU A 18 -17.16 3.77 8.45
C LEU A 18 -15.71 4.06 8.02
N LEU A 19 -14.94 4.77 8.84
CA LEU A 19 -13.53 5.04 8.55
C LEU A 19 -12.70 3.74 8.52
N GLY A 20 -12.96 2.81 9.45
CA GLY A 20 -12.29 1.51 9.48
C GLY A 20 -12.63 0.64 8.27
N ALA A 21 -13.91 0.61 7.88
CA ALA A 21 -14.37 -0.12 6.69
C ALA A 21 -13.74 0.45 5.42
N VAL A 22 -13.70 1.79 5.27
CA VAL A 22 -13.04 2.45 4.14
C VAL A 22 -11.55 2.14 4.13
N ALA A 23 -10.87 2.18 5.28
CA ALA A 23 -9.44 1.87 5.36
C ALA A 23 -9.14 0.42 4.91
N VAL A 24 -9.94 -0.55 5.36
CA VAL A 24 -9.84 -1.95 4.92
C VAL A 24 -10.05 -2.07 3.41
N LEU A 25 -11.09 -1.42 2.86
CA LEU A 25 -11.36 -1.46 1.43
C LEU A 25 -10.20 -0.88 0.61
N VAL A 26 -9.62 0.25 1.04
CA VAL A 26 -8.46 0.84 0.35
C VAL A 26 -7.27 -0.11 0.40
N ILE A 27 -6.98 -0.75 1.54
CA ILE A 27 -5.89 -1.71 1.65
C ILE A 27 -6.13 -2.94 0.76
N LEU A 28 -7.37 -3.42 0.66
CA LEU A 28 -7.73 -4.52 -0.25
C LEU A 28 -7.58 -4.15 -1.73
N ILE A 29 -7.92 -2.91 -2.11
CA ILE A 29 -7.72 -2.41 -3.47
C ILE A 29 -6.23 -2.26 -3.77
N GLN A 30 -5.42 -1.76 -2.84
CA GLN A 30 -3.97 -1.67 -3.00
C GLN A 30 -3.34 -3.07 -3.15
N LEU A 31 -3.84 -4.03 -2.39
CA LEU A 31 -3.43 -5.43 -2.47
C LEU A 31 -3.78 -6.01 -3.85
N SER A 32 -4.99 -5.80 -4.37
CA SER A 32 -5.37 -6.29 -5.70
C SER A 32 -4.57 -5.61 -6.81
N ALA A 33 -4.30 -4.31 -6.69
CA ALA A 33 -3.44 -3.56 -7.60
C ALA A 33 -1.99 -4.07 -7.61
N PHE A 34 -1.51 -4.67 -6.51
CA PHE A 34 -0.21 -5.31 -6.47
C PHE A 34 -0.15 -6.58 -7.34
N PHE A 35 -1.26 -7.33 -7.44
CA PHE A 35 -1.36 -8.53 -8.28
C PHE A 35 -1.81 -8.24 -9.72
N ALA A 36 -2.25 -7.02 -10.01
CA ALA A 36 -2.57 -6.63 -11.38
C ALA A 36 -1.29 -6.66 -12.23
N PRO A 37 -1.36 -7.11 -13.50
CA PRO A 37 -0.22 -7.02 -14.42
C PRO A 37 0.12 -5.54 -14.58
N LYS A 38 1.14 -5.09 -13.86
CA LYS A 38 1.69 -3.77 -14.10
C LYS A 38 2.38 -3.86 -15.46
N GLU A 39 2.06 -2.94 -16.37
CA GLU A 39 2.90 -2.68 -17.53
C GLU A 39 4.23 -2.04 -17.05
N GLU A 40 4.95 -2.74 -16.18
CA GLU A 40 6.32 -2.41 -15.87
C GLU A 40 7.09 -2.68 -17.16
N LYS A 41 7.66 -1.61 -17.72
CA LYS A 41 8.58 -1.71 -18.86
C LYS A 41 9.53 -2.87 -18.56
N SER A 42 9.49 -3.90 -19.39
CA SER A 42 10.36 -5.07 -19.24
C SER A 42 11.80 -4.59 -19.01
N THR A 43 12.57 -5.26 -18.16
CA THR A 43 13.96 -4.87 -17.87
C THR A 43 14.77 -4.68 -19.15
N GLY A 44 14.49 -5.46 -20.20
CA GLY A 44 15.10 -5.26 -21.53
C GLY A 44 14.71 -3.95 -22.23
N GLN A 45 13.47 -3.50 -22.07
CA GLN A 45 13.00 -2.21 -22.58
C GLN A 45 13.64 -1.05 -21.83
N VAL A 46 13.79 -1.15 -20.50
CA VAL A 46 14.49 -0.15 -19.68
C VAL A 46 15.96 -0.05 -20.07
N ILE A 47 16.65 -1.20 -20.22
CA ILE A 47 18.06 -1.23 -20.66
C ILE A 47 18.21 -0.67 -22.08
N GLY A 48 17.28 -1.00 -22.99
CA GLY A 48 17.28 -0.47 -24.36
C GLY A 48 17.05 1.04 -24.41
N GLU A 49 16.14 1.56 -23.59
CA GLU A 49 15.87 3.00 -23.45
C GLU A 49 17.10 3.73 -22.89
N ILE A 50 17.75 3.17 -21.86
CA ILE A 50 19.01 3.71 -21.32
C ILE A 50 20.12 3.70 -22.37
N ALA A 51 20.27 2.62 -23.15
CA ALA A 51 21.28 2.53 -24.20
C ALA A 51 21.04 3.55 -25.33
N ALA A 52 19.78 3.77 -25.71
CA ALA A 52 19.39 4.80 -26.66
C ALA A 52 19.69 6.21 -26.13
N ASP A 53 19.37 6.46 -24.85
CA ASP A 53 19.64 7.73 -24.18
C ASP A 53 21.14 8.03 -24.09
N ILE A 54 21.97 7.02 -23.79
CA ILE A 54 23.44 7.17 -23.76
C ILE A 54 23.96 7.53 -25.16
N ARG A 55 23.50 6.83 -26.21
CA ARG A 55 23.89 7.12 -27.59
C ARG A 55 23.52 8.55 -27.99
N GLN A 56 22.29 8.97 -27.68
CA GLN A 56 21.80 10.31 -28.01
C GLN A 56 22.51 11.39 -27.19
N SER A 57 22.86 11.11 -25.94
CA SER A 57 23.62 12.01 -25.08
C SER A 57 25.06 12.17 -25.57
N ALA A 58 25.70 11.08 -26.02
CA ALA A 58 27.02 11.12 -26.64
C ALA A 58 27.01 11.91 -27.95
N GLN A 59 25.99 11.74 -28.80
CA GLN A 59 25.84 12.53 -30.02
C GLN A 59 25.66 14.03 -29.73
N ARG A 60 24.82 14.39 -28.75
CA ARG A 60 24.62 15.79 -28.33
C ARG A 60 25.85 16.43 -27.70
N ALA A 61 26.60 15.67 -26.92
CA ALA A 61 27.87 16.12 -26.35
C ALA A 61 28.91 16.41 -27.45
N LEU A 62 28.92 15.61 -28.52
CA LEU A 62 29.79 15.82 -29.67
C LEU A 62 29.35 16.99 -30.56
N SER A 63 28.05 17.28 -30.64
CA SER A 63 27.50 18.43 -31.39
C SER A 63 27.45 19.74 -30.58
N GLY A 64 27.80 19.70 -29.29
CA GLY A 64 27.80 20.88 -28.41
C GLY A 64 26.40 21.34 -27.99
N GLU A 65 25.38 20.49 -28.14
CA GLU A 65 24.01 20.80 -27.73
C GLU A 65 23.85 20.73 -26.20
N PRO A 66 23.07 21.64 -25.58
CA PRO A 66 22.82 21.60 -24.15
C PRO A 66 22.10 20.31 -23.72
N ALA A 67 22.42 19.81 -22.53
CA ALA A 67 21.73 18.67 -21.94
C ALA A 67 20.25 19.00 -21.67
N PRO A 68 19.32 18.05 -21.93
CA PRO A 68 17.91 18.25 -21.60
C PRO A 68 17.69 18.39 -20.08
N PRO A 69 16.66 19.14 -19.66
CA PRO A 69 16.33 19.28 -18.25
C PRO A 69 15.95 17.93 -17.62
N PRO A 70 16.25 17.71 -16.33
CA PRO A 70 15.87 16.48 -15.64
C PRO A 70 14.36 16.23 -15.75
N PRO A 71 13.93 14.97 -15.99
CA PRO A 71 12.52 14.65 -15.97
C PRO A 71 11.92 14.98 -14.59
N PRO A 72 10.65 15.41 -14.53
CA PRO A 72 9.99 15.69 -13.28
C PRO A 72 9.95 14.43 -12.41
N PRO A 73 10.07 14.57 -11.08
CA PRO A 73 10.00 13.43 -10.18
C PRO A 73 8.66 12.72 -10.38
N GLN A 74 8.72 11.42 -10.67
CA GLN A 74 7.53 10.59 -10.72
C GLN A 74 7.00 10.47 -9.28
N GLN A 75 5.86 11.10 -9.03
CA GLN A 75 5.23 11.07 -7.72
C GLN A 75 4.53 9.72 -7.53
N ASP A 76 4.96 8.94 -6.55
CA ASP A 76 4.34 7.65 -6.24
C ASP A 76 3.02 7.85 -5.48
N TYR A 77 1.94 7.95 -6.24
CA TYR A 77 0.59 8.10 -5.68
C TYR A 77 0.18 6.91 -4.81
N SER A 78 0.71 5.71 -5.06
CA SER A 78 0.39 4.51 -4.28
C SER A 78 0.88 4.63 -2.84
N GLN A 79 2.07 5.21 -2.64
CA GLN A 79 2.63 5.46 -1.32
C GLN A 79 1.76 6.44 -0.52
N ILE A 80 1.33 7.54 -1.15
CA ILE A 80 0.49 8.55 -0.50
C ILE A 80 -0.86 7.98 -0.09
N ILE A 81 -1.49 7.19 -0.97
CA ILE A 81 -2.78 6.53 -0.70
C ILE A 81 -2.64 5.55 0.47
N THR A 82 -1.56 4.78 0.51
CA THR A 82 -1.30 3.81 1.59
C THR A 82 -1.14 4.50 2.94
N ILE A 83 -0.36 5.59 3.00
CA ILE A 83 -0.19 6.38 4.23
C ILE A 83 -1.54 6.94 4.68
N GLY A 84 -2.34 7.48 3.75
CA GLY A 84 -3.69 7.96 4.04
C GLY A 84 -4.59 6.88 4.64
N ALA A 85 -4.57 5.67 4.07
CA ALA A 85 -5.35 4.53 4.55
C ALA A 85 -4.95 4.09 5.98
N LEU A 86 -3.65 4.07 6.29
CA LEU A 86 -3.16 3.74 7.64
C LEU A 86 -3.56 4.80 8.66
N CYS A 87 -3.49 6.08 8.30
CA CYS A 87 -3.99 7.17 9.15
C CYS A 87 -5.50 7.04 9.42
N LEU A 88 -6.29 6.71 8.38
CA LEU A 88 -7.72 6.42 8.49
C LEU A 88 -8.01 5.23 9.42
N ALA A 89 -7.25 4.15 9.31
CA ALA A 89 -7.35 3.00 10.22
C ALA A 89 -7.03 3.40 11.68
N GLY A 90 -5.99 4.21 11.90
CA GLY A 90 -5.63 4.71 13.22
C GLY A 90 -6.75 5.57 13.84
N LEU A 91 -7.33 6.48 13.04
CA LEU A 91 -8.49 7.28 13.46
C LEU A 91 -9.70 6.41 13.78
N ALA A 92 -9.96 5.37 12.99
CA ALA A 92 -11.04 4.41 13.25
C ALA A 92 -10.89 3.69 14.59
N ILE A 93 -9.67 3.25 14.93
CA ILE A 93 -9.36 2.65 16.23
C ILE A 93 -9.58 3.65 17.36
N ALA A 94 -9.08 4.88 17.22
CA ALA A 94 -9.22 5.92 18.24
C ALA A 94 -10.70 6.28 18.48
N LEU A 95 -11.48 6.50 17.42
CA LEU A 95 -12.91 6.81 17.49
C LEU A 95 -13.74 5.64 18.04
N GLY A 96 -13.43 4.40 17.62
CA GLY A 96 -14.03 3.20 18.16
C GLY A 96 -13.74 3.03 19.66
N GLY A 97 -12.50 3.26 20.07
CA GLY A 97 -12.08 3.23 21.48
C GLY A 97 -12.77 4.30 22.32
N ILE A 98 -12.88 5.54 21.82
CA ILE A 98 -13.60 6.64 22.49
C ILE A 98 -15.09 6.31 22.63
N GLY A 99 -15.73 5.73 21.60
CA GLY A 99 -17.13 5.29 21.68
C GLY A 99 -17.35 4.19 22.73
N LEU A 100 -16.39 3.25 22.86
CA LEU A 100 -16.39 2.24 23.92
C LEU A 100 -16.30 2.88 25.32
N PHE A 101 -15.41 3.86 25.50
CA PHE A 101 -15.24 4.58 26.77
C PHE A 101 -16.47 5.41 27.15
N LYS A 102 -17.15 5.98 26.16
CA LYS A 102 -18.33 6.84 26.35
C LYS A 102 -19.63 6.05 26.59
N HIS A 103 -19.57 4.72 26.73
CA HIS A 103 -20.72 3.84 26.97
C HIS A 103 -21.81 3.93 25.87
N GLU A 104 -21.43 4.24 24.62
CA GLU A 104 -22.31 4.12 23.45
C GLU A 104 -22.64 2.64 23.16
N PRO A 105 -23.67 2.33 22.35
CA PRO A 105 -24.04 0.95 22.01
C PRO A 105 -22.82 0.17 21.52
N ARG A 106 -22.39 -0.75 22.39
CA ARG A 106 -21.15 -1.54 22.31
C ARG A 106 -20.87 -2.21 20.95
N PRO A 107 -21.84 -2.74 20.18
CA PRO A 107 -21.50 -3.49 18.96
C PRO A 107 -20.77 -2.65 17.90
N LEU A 108 -21.16 -1.38 17.69
CA LEU A 108 -20.57 -0.54 16.64
C LEU A 108 -19.12 -0.17 16.94
N SER A 109 -18.83 0.19 18.19
CA SER A 109 -17.50 0.58 18.63
C SER A 109 -16.52 -0.60 18.64
N PHE A 110 -16.97 -1.82 18.98
CA PHE A 110 -16.14 -3.03 18.83
C PHE A 110 -15.84 -3.33 17.36
N MET A 111 -16.81 -3.19 16.46
CA MET A 111 -16.58 -3.36 15.03
C MET A 111 -15.59 -2.32 14.50
N ALA A 112 -15.68 -1.05 14.89
CA ALA A 112 -14.75 0.00 14.46
C ALA A 112 -13.29 -0.34 14.82
N VAL A 113 -13.04 -0.75 16.07
CA VAL A 113 -11.70 -1.16 16.52
C VAL A 113 -11.24 -2.42 15.78
N GLY A 114 -12.13 -3.40 15.61
CA GLY A 114 -11.82 -4.65 14.89
C GLY A 114 -11.44 -4.39 13.44
N PHE A 115 -12.21 -3.60 12.71
CA PHE A 115 -11.91 -3.22 11.33
C PHE A 115 -10.61 -2.42 11.23
N GLY A 116 -10.41 -1.40 12.08
CA GLY A 116 -9.17 -0.63 12.09
C GLY A 116 -7.94 -1.48 12.42
N ALA A 117 -8.01 -2.37 13.42
CA ALA A 117 -6.92 -3.28 13.77
C ALA A 117 -6.63 -4.30 12.66
N SER A 118 -7.68 -4.84 12.04
CA SER A 118 -7.56 -5.80 10.94
C SER A 118 -6.83 -5.20 9.74
N ALA A 119 -7.08 -3.93 9.40
CA ALA A 119 -6.36 -3.19 8.37
C ALA A 119 -4.83 -3.17 8.62
N PHE A 120 -4.40 -2.82 9.84
CA PHE A 120 -2.97 -2.82 10.21
C PHE A 120 -2.36 -4.22 10.14
N VAL A 121 -3.02 -5.20 10.77
CA VAL A 121 -2.52 -6.57 10.82
C VAL A 121 -2.40 -7.15 9.41
N MET A 122 -3.44 -7.00 8.58
CA MET A 122 -3.43 -7.49 7.21
C MET A 122 -2.29 -6.87 6.39
N HIS A 123 -2.12 -5.54 6.47
CA HIS A 123 -1.06 -4.85 5.75
C HIS A 123 0.33 -5.36 6.16
N TYR A 124 0.57 -5.49 7.47
CA TYR A 124 1.87 -5.93 7.98
C TYR A 124 2.16 -7.40 7.67
N VAL A 125 1.18 -8.29 7.85
CA VAL A 125 1.32 -9.72 7.57
C VAL A 125 1.59 -9.96 6.08
N PHE A 126 0.96 -9.20 5.19
CA PHE A 126 1.19 -9.31 3.76
C PHE A 126 2.64 -8.98 3.37
N TRP A 127 3.17 -7.85 3.83
CA TRP A 127 4.56 -7.46 3.56
C TRP A 127 5.56 -8.44 4.17
N LEU A 128 5.29 -8.94 5.37
CA LEU A 128 6.11 -9.96 6.01
C LEU A 128 6.12 -11.27 5.22
N ALA A 129 4.98 -11.69 4.65
CA ALA A 129 4.91 -12.86 3.79
C ALA A 129 5.72 -12.70 2.50
N ILE A 130 5.64 -11.53 1.85
CA ILE A 130 6.47 -11.22 0.66
C ILE A 130 7.96 -11.28 1.01
N LEU A 131 8.37 -10.72 2.16
CA LEU A 131 9.76 -10.74 2.59
C LEU A 131 10.28 -12.18 2.76
N ILE A 132 9.51 -13.03 3.44
CA ILE A 132 9.87 -14.45 3.63
C ILE A 132 9.96 -15.16 2.28
N CYS A 133 8.98 -14.93 1.39
CA CYS A 133 8.98 -15.49 0.04
C CYS A 133 10.21 -15.04 -0.77
N GLY A 134 10.55 -13.74 -0.72
CA GLY A 134 11.72 -13.19 -1.39
C GLY A 134 13.03 -13.79 -0.89
N ILE A 135 13.18 -13.98 0.42
CA ILE A 135 14.35 -14.65 1.01
C ILE A 135 14.42 -16.10 0.54
N ALA A 136 13.31 -16.84 0.57
CA ALA A 136 13.25 -18.23 0.11
C ALA A 136 13.62 -18.36 -1.39
N LEU A 137 13.13 -17.45 -2.23
CA LEU A 137 13.49 -17.40 -3.66
C LEU A 137 14.98 -17.09 -3.85
N LEU A 138 15.54 -16.15 -3.07
CA LEU A 138 16.96 -15.81 -3.16
C LEU A 138 17.84 -17.01 -2.79
N ILE A 139 17.50 -17.74 -1.72
CA ILE A 139 18.18 -18.99 -1.34
C ILE A 139 18.07 -20.02 -2.48
N SER A 140 16.89 -20.17 -3.08
CA SER A 140 16.69 -21.09 -4.21
C SER A 140 17.53 -20.72 -5.42
N ILE A 141 17.66 -19.42 -5.75
CA ILE A 141 18.47 -18.94 -6.87
C ILE A 141 19.95 -19.21 -6.59
N ILE A 142 20.45 -18.91 -5.38
CA ILE A 142 21.85 -19.16 -5.01
C ILE A 142 22.17 -20.66 -5.13
N ASN A 143 21.32 -21.52 -4.56
CA ASN A 143 21.52 -22.97 -4.63
C ASN A 143 21.50 -23.49 -6.09
N ASN A 144 20.66 -22.91 -6.94
CA ASN A 144 20.61 -23.27 -8.35
C ASN A 144 21.85 -22.79 -9.12
N LEU A 145 22.33 -21.58 -8.84
CA LEU A 145 23.56 -21.04 -9.43
C LEU A 145 24.81 -21.79 -8.98
N ASP A 146 24.90 -22.19 -7.71
CA ASP A 146 25.98 -23.03 -7.19
C ASP A 146 26.02 -24.39 -7.93
N GLY A 147 24.84 -24.99 -8.18
CA GLY A 147 24.72 -26.19 -9.01
C GLY A 147 25.05 -25.99 -10.50
N ILE A 148 25.06 -24.76 -11.01
CA ILE A 148 25.39 -24.43 -12.42
C ILE A 148 26.86 -23.99 -12.58
N LEU A 149 27.44 -23.30 -11.59
CA LEU A 149 28.78 -22.71 -11.64
C LEU A 149 29.84 -23.53 -10.88
N GLY A 150 29.43 -24.44 -9.99
CA GLY A 150 30.30 -25.23 -9.12
C GLY A 150 30.46 -26.71 -9.49
N GLY A 151 30.19 -27.07 -10.75
CA GLY A 151 30.49 -28.40 -11.32
C GLY A 151 31.85 -28.48 -11.98
#